data_AF-A0A9Q3H262-F1
#
_entry.id   AF-A0A9Q3H262-F1
#
_cell.length_a   1.000
_cell.length_b   1.000
_cell.length_c   1.000
_cell.angle_alpha   90.00
_cell.angle_beta   90.00
_cell.angle_gamma   90.00
#
_symmetry.space_group_name_H-M   'P 1'
#
loop_
_entity.id
_entity.type
_entity.pdbx_description
1 polymer ?
#
loop_
_entity_poly.entity_id
_entity_poly.type
_entity_poly.pdbx_seq_one_letter_code
_entity_poly.pdbx_strand_id
1 'polypeptide(L)'
;MEVLHQHQQSQTPKGSPKCDVWDVLVWRCFTGTRNINDPPFMSIPGALAFSIYVDWFNAHGKSTWLASIGPIMLICVDLPPSERLKPENVYVAGIIPGPKEPTSLQLNYLLMTLIKELKEL
;
A
#
# COMPACT_ATOMS: atom_id res chain seq x y z
N MET A 1 -14.10 7.59 10.13
CA MET A 1 -13.16 8.71 10.36
C MET A 1 -12.56 8.70 11.77
N GLU A 2 -13.34 8.39 12.81
CA GLU A 2 -12.86 8.41 14.20
C GLU A 2 -11.72 7.40 14.48
N VAL A 3 -11.78 6.20 13.90
CA VAL A 3 -10.75 5.15 14.06
C VAL A 3 -9.40 5.53 13.42
N LEU A 4 -9.42 6.25 12.29
CA LEU A 4 -8.19 6.72 11.62
C LEU A 4 -7.49 7.80 12.45
N HIS A 5 -8.26 8.74 13.00
CA HIS A 5 -7.74 9.82 13.84
C HIS A 5 -7.09 9.30 15.13
N GLN A 6 -7.66 8.27 15.75
CA GLN A 6 -7.08 7.67 16.96
C GLN A 6 -5.77 6.92 16.69
N HIS A 7 -5.69 6.21 15.56
CA HIS A 7 -4.48 5.46 15.18
C HIS A 7 -3.30 6.40 14.88
N GLN A 8 -3.51 7.45 14.09
CA GLN A 8 -2.48 8.42 13.73
C GLN A 8 -1.94 9.24 14.93
N GLN A 9 -2.73 9.37 16.00
CA GLN A 9 -2.33 10.09 17.22
C GLN A 9 -1.64 9.20 18.26
N SER A 10 -1.65 7.88 18.08
CA SER A 10 -0.99 6.96 19.00
C SER A 10 0.53 7.02 18.81
N GLN A 11 1.24 7.60 19.79
CA GLN A 11 2.69 7.50 19.86
C GLN A 11 3.05 6.30 20.73
N THR A 12 3.86 5.39 20.19
CA THR A 12 4.48 4.33 20.98
C THR A 12 5.45 4.95 22.01
N PRO A 13 5.41 4.51 23.29
CA PRO A 13 6.32 5.01 24.32
C PRO A 13 7.79 4.85 23.92
N LYS A 14 8.65 5.82 24.26
CA LYS A 14 10.09 5.72 24.00
C LYS A 14 10.65 4.43 24.64
N GLY A 15 11.16 3.53 23.80
CA GLY A 15 11.76 2.26 24.23
C GLY A 15 10.87 1.02 24.04
N SER A 16 9.61 1.17 23.60
CA SER A 16 8.81 0.02 23.19
C SER A 16 9.30 -0.54 21.86
N PRO A 17 9.12 -1.86 21.61
CA PRO A 17 9.35 -2.42 20.29
C PRO A 17 8.56 -1.63 19.25
N LYS A 18 9.18 -1.34 18.10
CA LYS A 18 8.48 -0.80 16.94
C LYS A 18 7.62 -1.92 16.38
N CYS A 19 6.31 -1.83 16.61
CA CYS A 19 5.34 -2.85 16.24
C CYS A 19 4.58 -2.46 14.97
N ASP A 20 4.72 -1.22 14.50
CA ASP A 20 3.97 -0.68 13.39
C ASP A 20 4.83 0.10 12.37
N VAL A 21 4.31 0.24 11.14
CA VAL A 21 4.95 1.04 10.09
C VAL A 21 5.11 2.51 10.50
N TRP A 22 4.18 3.03 11.30
CA TRP A 22 4.22 4.40 11.79
C TRP A 22 5.23 4.65 12.93
N ASP A 23 5.77 3.59 13.52
CA ASP A 23 6.87 3.69 14.49
C ASP A 23 8.22 3.99 13.82
N VAL A 24 8.29 3.90 12.47
CA VAL A 24 9.50 4.15 11.70
C VAL A 24 9.57 5.62 11.29
N LEU A 25 10.66 6.29 11.68
CA LEU A 25 10.88 7.71 11.39
C LEU A 25 10.80 8.07 9.91
N VAL A 26 11.25 7.17 9.02
CA VAL A 26 11.25 7.43 7.57
C VAL A 26 9.85 7.71 7.04
N TRP A 27 8.84 6.97 7.52
CA TRP A 27 7.45 7.14 7.08
C TRP A 27 6.77 8.31 7.76
N ARG A 28 7.06 8.53 9.05
CA ARG A 28 6.49 9.64 9.81
C ARG A 28 6.98 11.02 9.34
N CYS A 29 8.22 11.08 8.85
CA CYS A 29 8.82 12.32 8.34
C CYS A 29 8.88 12.38 6.80
N PHE A 30 8.22 11.44 6.11
CA PHE A 30 8.19 11.45 4.65
C PHE A 30 7.44 12.69 4.16
N THR A 31 8.11 13.60 3.46
CA THR A 31 7.50 14.84 2.97
C THR A 31 6.77 14.66 1.64
N GLY A 32 7.02 13.57 0.91
CA GLY A 32 6.49 13.36 -0.44
C GLY A 32 7.17 14.20 -1.52
N THR A 33 8.08 15.11 -1.14
CA THR A 33 8.80 15.99 -2.05
C THR A 33 10.31 15.77 -1.90
N ARG A 34 11.10 16.41 -2.77
CA ARG A 34 12.56 16.45 -2.61
C ARG A 34 13.02 17.55 -1.63
N ASN A 35 12.08 18.30 -1.03
CA ASN A 35 12.38 19.36 -0.08
C ASN A 35 12.14 18.86 1.36
N ILE A 36 13.20 18.81 2.16
CA ILE A 36 13.15 18.35 3.55
C ILE A 36 12.44 19.32 4.48
N ASN A 37 12.27 20.58 4.07
CA ASN A 37 11.61 21.61 4.86
C ASN A 37 10.08 21.59 4.72
N ASP A 38 9.55 20.80 3.77
CA ASP A 38 8.12 20.64 3.61
C ASP A 38 7.54 19.84 4.80
N PRO A 39 6.30 20.12 5.22
CA PRO A 39 5.68 19.34 6.28
C PRO A 39 5.56 17.86 5.88
N PRO A 40 5.56 16.92 6.83
CA PRO A 40 5.34 15.51 6.53
C PRO A 40 4.03 15.30 5.76
N PHE A 41 4.03 14.45 4.74
CA PHE A 41 2.89 14.17 3.88
C PHE A 41 1.65 13.77 4.69
N MET A 42 1.83 12.91 5.69
CA MET A 42 0.75 12.43 6.57
C MET A 42 0.19 13.50 7.52
N SER A 43 0.78 14.71 7.57
CA SER A 43 0.19 15.84 8.31
C SER A 43 -0.87 16.60 7.51
N ILE A 44 -0.97 16.34 6.20
CA ILE A 44 -1.98 16.95 5.33
C ILE A 44 -3.34 16.30 5.64
N PRO A 45 -4.39 17.08 5.96
CA PRO A 45 -5.72 16.53 6.19
C PRO A 45 -6.22 15.71 5.00
N GLY A 46 -6.65 14.47 5.25
CA GLY A 46 -7.12 13.56 4.20
C GLY A 46 -6.01 12.78 3.49
N ALA A 47 -4.73 13.00 3.82
CA ALA A 47 -3.66 12.14 3.33
C ALA A 47 -3.84 10.72 3.86
N LEU A 48 -3.75 9.75 2.94
CA LEU A 48 -3.81 8.33 3.22
C LEU A 48 -2.55 7.66 2.68
N ALA A 49 -2.09 6.64 3.39
CA ALA A 49 -1.04 5.76 2.95
C ALA A 49 -1.57 4.36 2.72
N PHE A 50 -1.13 3.77 1.61
CA PHE A 50 -1.45 2.41 1.24
C PHE A 50 -0.17 1.60 1.06
N SER A 51 -0.15 0.39 1.60
CA SER A 51 0.80 -0.64 1.18
C SER A 51 0.30 -1.28 -0.11
N ILE A 52 1.21 -1.52 -1.04
CA ILE A 52 0.92 -2.22 -2.30
C ILE A 52 1.44 -3.65 -2.21
N TYR A 53 0.59 -4.62 -2.55
CA TYR A 53 0.96 -6.01 -2.70
C TYR A 53 0.73 -6.44 -4.16
N VAL A 54 1.76 -7.05 -4.75
CA VAL A 54 1.71 -7.66 -6.08
C VAL A 54 2.45 -8.98 -6.01
N ASP A 55 1.79 -10.06 -6.45
CA ASP A 55 2.35 -11.41 -6.47
C ASP A 55 1.74 -12.19 -7.64
N TRP A 56 2.38 -13.28 -8.06
CA TRP A 56 2.00 -14.06 -9.23
C TRP A 56 1.74 -15.50 -8.84
N PHE A 57 0.53 -15.98 -9.11
CA PHE A 57 0.14 -17.34 -8.81
C PHE A 57 -0.63 -18.00 -9.95
N ASN A 58 -0.62 -19.34 -9.97
CA ASN A 58 -1.44 -20.10 -10.91
C ASN A 58 -2.88 -20.17 -10.38
N ALA A 59 -3.78 -19.36 -10.96
CA ALA A 59 -5.20 -19.37 -10.59
C ALA A 59 -5.91 -20.71 -10.93
N HIS A 60 -5.33 -21.53 -11.81
CA HIS A 60 -5.85 -22.85 -12.18
C HIS A 60 -5.26 -24.00 -11.34
N GLY A 61 -4.50 -23.71 -10.29
CA GLY A 61 -3.95 -24.72 -9.37
C GLY A 61 -2.91 -25.64 -10.02
N LYS A 62 -2.99 -26.96 -9.79
CA LYS A 62 -2.05 -27.98 -10.31
C LYS A 62 -2.26 -28.32 -11.80
N SER A 63 -3.08 -27.55 -12.51
CA SER A 63 -3.35 -27.74 -13.93
C SER A 63 -2.10 -27.52 -14.78
N THR A 64 -2.00 -28.22 -15.91
CA THR A 64 -0.93 -28.07 -16.91
C THR A 64 -0.96 -26.70 -17.62
N TRP A 65 -2.07 -25.97 -17.49
CA TRP A 65 -2.21 -24.61 -18.00
C TRP A 65 -1.49 -23.62 -17.06
N LEU A 66 -0.32 -23.15 -17.50
CA LEU A 66 0.45 -22.12 -16.83
C LEU A 66 -0.17 -20.75 -17.13
N ALA A 67 -1.19 -20.37 -16.37
CA ALA A 67 -1.70 -19.00 -16.36
C ALA A 67 -1.32 -18.34 -15.04
N SER A 68 -0.19 -17.62 -15.06
CA SER A 68 0.23 -16.79 -13.94
C SER A 68 -0.55 -15.48 -13.93
N ILE A 69 -1.35 -15.24 -12.91
CA ILE A 69 -2.15 -14.01 -12.75
C ILE A 69 -1.65 -13.30 -11.50
N GLY A 70 -1.59 -11.97 -11.54
CA GLY A 70 -1.15 -11.19 -10.39
C GLY A 70 -2.11 -10.06 -10.02
N PRO A 71 -2.69 -10.05 -8.81
CA PRO A 71 -3.49 -8.94 -8.33
C PRO A 71 -2.58 -7.78 -7.90
N ILE A 72 -3.06 -6.55 -8.10
CA ILE A 72 -2.52 -5.35 -7.47
C ILE A 72 -3.47 -5.01 -6.33
N MET A 73 -3.04 -5.24 -5.10
CA MET A 73 -3.84 -4.96 -3.90
C MET A 73 -3.29 -3.74 -3.17
N LEU A 74 -4.18 -2.89 -2.68
CA LEU A 74 -3.89 -1.75 -1.84
C LEU A 74 -4.47 -2.00 -0.45
N ILE A 75 -3.65 -1.80 0.57
CA ILE A 75 -4.01 -1.98 1.98
C ILE A 75 -3.80 -0.64 2.69
N CYS A 76 -4.88 -0.06 3.23
CA CYS A 76 -4.80 1.20 3.96
C CYS A 76 -4.04 0.98 5.28
N VAL A 77 -2.84 1.55 5.40
CA VAL A 77 -2.00 1.36 6.59
C VAL A 77 -2.34 2.33 7.73
N ASP A 78 -3.18 3.32 7.47
CA ASP A 78 -3.76 4.21 8.49
C ASP A 78 -4.81 3.50 9.36
N LEU A 79 -5.31 2.34 8.95
CA LEU A 79 -6.15 1.51 9.80
C LEU A 79 -5.33 0.86 10.93
N PRO A 80 -5.95 0.56 12.08
CA PRO A 80 -5.32 -0.22 13.14
C PRO A 80 -4.81 -1.57 12.59
N PRO A 81 -3.68 -2.12 13.11
CA PRO A 81 -3.07 -3.33 12.55
C PRO A 81 -4.02 -4.52 12.41
N SER A 82 -4.96 -4.69 13.34
CA SER A 82 -5.98 -5.76 13.32
C SER A 82 -7.03 -5.60 12.22
N GLU A 83 -7.18 -4.41 11.64
CA GLU A 83 -8.21 -4.08 10.66
C GLU A 83 -7.69 -4.11 9.22
N ARG A 84 -6.38 -3.90 9.01
CA ARG A 84 -5.78 -3.68 7.68
C ARG A 84 -6.05 -4.79 6.67
N LEU A 85 -5.96 -6.05 7.10
CA LEU A 85 -6.07 -7.22 6.22
C LEU A 85 -7.47 -7.88 6.26
N LYS A 86 -8.45 -7.23 6.89
CA LYS A 86 -9.82 -7.70 6.79
C LYS A 86 -10.28 -7.60 5.33
N PRO A 87 -11.03 -8.58 4.80
CA PRO A 87 -11.45 -8.57 3.40
C PRO A 87 -12.12 -7.27 2.94
N GLU A 88 -12.90 -6.62 3.81
CA GLU A 88 -13.56 -5.34 3.55
C GLU A 88 -12.62 -4.13 3.44
N ASN A 89 -11.37 -4.25 3.90
CA ASN A 89 -10.37 -3.18 3.91
C ASN A 89 -9.23 -3.40 2.91
N VAL A 90 -9.29 -4.47 2.11
CA VAL A 90 -8.34 -4.77 1.03
C VAL A 90 -8.95 -4.36 -0.30
N TYR A 91 -8.27 -3.45 -1.00
CA TYR A 91 -8.75 -2.91 -2.27
C TYR A 91 -7.99 -3.56 -3.43
N VAL A 92 -8.69 -4.21 -4.36
CA VAL A 92 -8.08 -4.72 -5.60
C VAL A 92 -8.08 -3.60 -6.63
N ALA A 93 -6.92 -3.00 -6.84
CA ALA A 93 -6.73 -1.91 -7.81
C ALA A 93 -6.60 -2.42 -9.25
N GLY A 94 -6.23 -3.70 -9.44
CA GLY A 94 -6.14 -4.30 -10.76
C GLY A 94 -5.80 -5.78 -10.74
N ILE A 95 -5.97 -6.43 -11.89
CA ILE A 95 -5.57 -7.82 -12.12
C ILE A 95 -4.72 -7.86 -13.38
N ILE A 96 -3.47 -8.29 -13.23
CA ILE A 96 -2.52 -8.46 -14.33
C ILE A 96 -2.75 -9.85 -14.93
N PRO A 97 -3.18 -9.94 -16.20
CA PRO A 97 -3.45 -11.22 -16.83
C PRO A 97 -2.15 -11.98 -17.13
N GLY A 98 -2.25 -13.31 -17.19
CA GLY A 98 -1.18 -14.19 -17.62
C GLY A 98 -0.94 -14.20 -19.14
N PRO A 99 -0.09 -15.11 -19.64
CA PRO A 99 0.28 -16.39 -19.01
C PRO A 99 1.49 -16.35 -18.06
N LYS A 100 2.30 -15.28 -18.08
CA LYS A 100 3.54 -15.16 -17.30
C LYS A 100 3.57 -13.85 -16.51
N GLU A 101 4.43 -13.82 -15.50
CA GLU A 101 4.78 -12.59 -14.80
C GLU A 101 5.34 -11.54 -15.79
N PRO A 102 4.91 -10.27 -15.70
CA PRO A 102 5.46 -9.20 -16.52
C PRO A 102 6.91 -8.93 -16.15
N THR A 103 7.68 -8.45 -17.12
CA THR A 103 8.99 -7.85 -16.83
C THR A 103 8.84 -6.63 -15.93
N SER A 104 9.91 -6.24 -15.22
CA SER A 104 9.90 -5.03 -14.36
C SER A 104 9.50 -3.76 -15.13
N LEU A 105 9.88 -3.66 -16.41
CA LEU A 105 9.47 -2.54 -17.26
C LEU A 105 7.95 -2.53 -17.52
N GLN A 106 7.38 -3.69 -17.83
CA GLN A 106 5.93 -3.83 -18.02
C GLN A 106 5.17 -3.55 -16.71
N LEU A 107 5.67 -4.06 -15.58
CA LEU A 107 5.09 -3.78 -14.27
C LEU A 107 5.10 -2.28 -13.97
N ASN A 108 6.21 -1.58 -14.24
CA ASN A 108 6.29 -0.14 -14.08
C ASN A 108 5.24 0.59 -14.91
N TYR A 109 5.01 0.20 -16.18
CA TYR A 109 3.96 0.80 -16.99
C TYR A 109 2.56 0.59 -16.40
N LEU A 110 2.29 -0.58 -15.85
CA LEU A 110 1.01 -0.87 -15.19
C LEU A 110 0.83 -0.02 -13.93
N LEU A 111 1.87 0.09 -13.09
CA LEU A 111 1.84 0.91 -11.87
C LEU A 111 1.76 2.41 -12.18
N MET A 112 2.31 2.88 -13.30
CA MET A 112 2.17 4.28 -13.72
C MET A 112 0.70 4.67 -13.95
N THR A 113 -0.12 3.76 -14.47
CA THR A 113 -1.56 4.00 -14.63
C THR A 113 -2.23 4.20 -13.27
N LEU A 114 -1.95 3.32 -12.31
CA LEU A 114 -2.47 3.45 -10.95
C LEU A 114 -2.03 4.76 -10.28
N ILE A 115 -0.75 5.12 -10.42
CA ILE A 115 -0.21 6.38 -9.89
C ILE A 115 -0.91 7.59 -10.51
N LYS A 116 -1.25 7.53 -11.81
CA LYS A 116 -1.98 8.61 -12.49
C LYS A 116 -3.37 8.77 -11.89
N GLU A 117 -4.11 7.68 -11.72
CA GLU A 117 -5.46 7.72 -11.13
C GLU A 117 -5.44 8.27 -9.70
N LEU A 118 -4.47 7.83 -8.88
CA LEU A 118 -4.32 8.32 -7.50
C LEU A 118 -4.00 9.83 -7.41
N LYS A 119 -3.44 10.43 -8.46
CA LYS A 119 -3.14 11.88 -8.52
C LYS A 119 -4.34 12.72 -8.95
N GLU A 120 -5.39 12.10 -9.49
CA GLU A 120 -6.60 12.78 -9.92
C GLU A 120 -7.66 12.84 -8.80
N LEU A 121 -7.43 12.16 -7.67
CA LEU A 121 -8.23 12.20 -6.44
C LEU A 121 -7.92 13.44 -5.60
#